data_AF-A0A2K0VWP2-F1
#
_entry.id   AF-A0A2K0VWP2-F1
#
_cell.length_a   1.000
_cell.length_b   1.000
_cell.length_c   1.000
_cell.angle_alpha   90.00
_cell.angle_beta   90.00
_cell.angle_gamma   90.00
#
_symmetry.space_group_name_H-M   'P 1'
#
loop_
_entity.id
_entity.type
_entity.pdbx_description
1 polymer ?
#
loop_
_entity_poly.entity_id
_entity_poly.type
_entity_poly.pdbx_seq_one_letter_code
_entity_poly.pdbx_strand_id
1 'polypeptide(L)'
;MSAEGEDVSLLSAVINVARTGDPETKARMEMLTNVKNGSLEERIEGGPQNIAIKLAERLGSDTVRLQAPVRQIFQNDDGYLVVGDSFRVQAHKVIIAIPSTLAGRIVYQPPLPAARDQLCQSVPMGSIGKVIAIYKTSFWRNQGLSGEVASLEGVSQSTFYGPHQMQASVQ
;
A
#
# COMPACT_ATOMS: atom_id res chain seq x y z
N MET A 1 3.98 4.37 14.11
CA MET A 1 4.86 4.15 12.94
C MET A 1 5.05 2.65 12.75
N SER A 2 5.39 2.17 11.55
CA SER A 2 5.55 0.73 11.29
C SER A 2 6.98 0.21 11.41
N ALA A 3 7.92 1.08 11.78
CA ALA A 3 9.32 0.77 12.06
C ALA A 3 9.82 1.70 13.17
N GLU A 4 10.83 1.26 13.91
CA GLU A 4 11.50 2.07 14.93
C GLU A 4 12.47 3.08 14.29
N GLY A 5 12.71 4.20 14.96
CA GLY A 5 13.55 5.27 14.40
C GLY A 5 14.99 4.82 14.11
N GLU A 6 15.51 3.87 14.88
CA GLU A 6 16.85 3.30 14.70
C GLU A 6 16.96 2.34 13.50
N ASP A 7 15.84 1.77 13.05
CA ASP A 7 15.78 0.85 11.91
C ASP A 7 15.64 1.58 10.56
N VAL A 8 15.38 2.89 10.59
CA VAL A 8 15.08 3.68 9.39
C VAL A 8 16.26 4.59 9.04
N SER A 9 16.75 4.45 7.81
CA SER A 9 17.71 5.38 7.25
C SER A 9 17.16 6.81 7.27
N LEU A 10 17.91 7.75 7.86
CA LEU A 10 17.57 9.17 7.85
C LEU A 10 17.35 9.70 6.42
N LEU A 11 18.19 9.27 5.48
CA LEU A 11 18.04 9.64 4.07
C LEU A 11 16.69 9.17 3.51
N SER A 12 16.29 7.93 3.81
CA SER A 12 14.99 7.39 3.40
C SER A 12 13.83 8.17 4.02
N ALA A 13 13.91 8.48 5.32
CA ALA A 13 12.92 9.29 6.02
C ALA A 13 12.77 10.67 5.37
N VAL A 14 13.89 11.36 5.10
CA VAL A 14 13.88 12.68 4.43
C VAL A 14 13.31 12.58 3.02
N ILE A 15 13.65 11.54 2.24
CA ILE A 15 13.08 11.34 0.90
C ILE A 15 11.56 11.15 0.97
N ASN A 16 11.06 10.38 1.95
CA ASN A 16 9.62 10.17 2.11
C ASN A 16 8.89 11.47 2.45
N VAL A 17 9.46 12.32 3.31
CA VAL A 17 8.89 13.65 3.60
C VAL A 17 8.99 14.56 2.36
N ALA A 18 10.12 14.59 1.68
CA ALA A 18 10.32 15.41 0.48
C ALA A 18 9.33 15.07 -0.64
N ARG A 19 8.88 13.81 -0.72
CA ARG A 19 7.89 13.32 -1.70
C ARG A 19 6.45 13.70 -1.40
N THR A 20 6.16 14.32 -0.26
CA THR A 20 4.80 14.80 0.03
C THR A 20 4.48 16.14 -0.62
N GLY A 21 5.49 16.80 -1.19
CA GLY A 21 5.30 18.03 -1.96
C GLY A 21 4.88 17.74 -3.39
N ASP A 22 4.24 18.73 -4.00
CA ASP A 22 3.91 18.79 -5.42
C ASP A 22 4.36 20.16 -5.98
N PRO A 23 4.19 20.47 -7.28
CA PRO A 23 4.61 21.75 -7.84
C PRO A 23 4.00 22.99 -7.18
N GLU A 24 2.85 22.85 -6.51
CA GLU A 24 2.11 23.94 -5.86
C GLU A 24 2.32 23.97 -4.34
N THR A 25 2.64 22.82 -3.73
CA THR A 25 2.73 22.64 -2.27
C THR A 25 4.11 22.18 -1.83
N LYS A 26 4.76 22.94 -0.94
CA LYS A 26 6.05 22.54 -0.36
C LYS A 26 5.92 21.27 0.48
N ALA A 27 6.90 20.38 0.34
CA ALA A 27 7.05 19.20 1.18
C ALA A 27 7.19 19.58 2.65
N ARG A 28 6.46 18.88 3.52
CA ARG A 28 6.41 19.16 4.96
C ARG A 28 5.92 17.93 5.72
N MET A 29 6.42 17.72 6.93
CA MET A 29 6.09 16.53 7.74
C MET A 29 4.59 16.43 8.03
N GLU A 30 3.92 17.59 8.19
CA GLU A 30 2.51 17.70 8.52
C GLU A 30 1.61 17.03 7.48
N MET A 31 2.06 16.89 6.23
CA MET A 31 1.30 16.17 5.20
C MET A 31 1.15 14.68 5.54
N LEU A 32 2.11 14.08 6.25
CA LEU A 32 2.07 12.66 6.63
C LEU A 32 1.27 12.42 7.91
N THR A 33 1.19 13.42 8.80
CA THR A 33 0.66 13.23 10.15
C THR A 33 -0.75 13.78 10.32
N ASN A 34 -1.10 14.87 9.63
CA ASN A 34 -2.32 15.58 9.93
C ASN A 34 -3.53 15.01 9.17
N VAL A 35 -4.68 15.03 9.85
CA VAL A 35 -5.98 14.83 9.21
C VAL A 35 -6.37 16.06 8.40
N LYS A 36 -6.39 17.26 9.00
CA LYS A 36 -6.79 18.49 8.29
C LYS A 36 -5.62 19.05 7.46
N ASN A 37 -5.87 19.37 6.20
CA ASN A 37 -4.87 19.84 5.24
C ASN A 37 -3.67 18.88 5.09
N GLY A 38 -3.92 17.59 5.24
CA GLY A 38 -2.92 16.52 5.20
C GLY A 38 -3.44 15.27 4.47
N SER A 39 -2.61 14.24 4.39
CA SER A 39 -2.89 13.03 3.60
C SER A 39 -4.02 12.15 4.15
N LEU A 40 -4.50 12.42 5.36
CA LEU A 40 -5.52 11.62 6.05
C LEU A 40 -6.91 12.28 6.00
N GLU A 41 -7.06 13.40 5.30
CA GLU A 41 -8.28 14.23 5.28
C GLU A 41 -9.46 13.51 4.62
N GLU A 42 -9.22 12.95 3.44
CA GLU A 42 -10.26 12.42 2.58
C GLU A 42 -10.36 10.90 2.66
N ARG A 43 -11.58 10.40 2.48
CA ARG A 43 -11.86 8.97 2.40
C ARG A 43 -12.74 8.71 1.20
N ILE A 44 -12.48 7.59 0.52
CA ILE A 44 -13.30 7.12 -0.59
C ILE A 44 -14.52 6.41 -0.02
N GLU A 45 -15.71 6.85 -0.41
CA GLU A 45 -16.96 6.18 -0.08
C GLU A 45 -16.98 4.74 -0.63
N GLY A 46 -17.40 3.79 0.20
CA GLY A 46 -17.32 2.36 -0.11
C GLY A 46 -15.90 1.77 -0.03
N GLY A 47 -14.89 2.58 0.28
CA GLY A 47 -13.52 2.15 0.54
C GLY A 47 -12.59 2.24 -0.68
N PRO A 48 -11.27 2.42 -0.45
CA PRO A 48 -10.29 2.63 -1.53
C PRO A 48 -10.11 1.43 -2.46
N GLN A 49 -10.47 0.22 -2.00
CA GLN A 49 -10.46 -1.00 -2.82
C GLN A 49 -11.32 -0.90 -4.08
N ASN A 50 -12.36 -0.06 -4.06
CA ASN A 50 -13.25 0.15 -5.19
C ASN A 50 -12.52 0.70 -6.42
N ILE A 51 -11.39 1.39 -6.26
CA ILE A 51 -10.57 1.83 -7.40
C ILE A 51 -10.09 0.60 -8.18
N ALA A 52 -9.48 -0.37 -7.49
CA ALA A 52 -8.96 -1.58 -8.12
C ALA A 52 -10.08 -2.44 -8.71
N ILE A 53 -11.20 -2.60 -7.98
CA ILE A 53 -12.36 -3.38 -8.44
C ILE A 53 -12.94 -2.78 -9.72
N LYS A 54 -13.23 -1.47 -9.74
CA LYS A 54 -13.80 -0.80 -10.92
C LYS A 54 -12.85 -0.79 -12.11
N LEU A 55 -11.54 -0.74 -11.88
CA LEU A 55 -10.56 -0.88 -12.96
C LEU A 55 -10.57 -2.31 -13.53
N ALA A 56 -10.63 -3.33 -12.68
CA ALA A 56 -10.74 -4.72 -13.12
C ALA A 56 -12.03 -4.98 -13.93
N GLU A 57 -13.17 -4.42 -13.50
CA GLU A 57 -14.44 -4.49 -14.23
C GLU A 57 -14.30 -3.89 -15.64
N ARG A 58 -13.63 -2.74 -15.78
CA ARG A 58 -13.41 -2.08 -17.08
C ARG A 58 -12.48 -2.85 -18.00
N LEU A 59 -11.51 -3.58 -17.45
CA LEU A 59 -10.58 -4.42 -18.22
C LEU A 59 -11.21 -5.75 -18.67
N GLY A 60 -12.31 -6.17 -18.04
CA GLY A 60 -12.99 -7.43 -18.31
C GLY A 60 -12.40 -8.62 -17.54
N SER A 61 -13.24 -9.62 -17.29
CA SER A 61 -12.89 -10.83 -16.51
C SER A 61 -11.76 -11.64 -17.12
N ASP A 62 -11.62 -11.61 -18.44
CA ASP A 62 -10.64 -12.44 -19.16
C ASP A 62 -9.21 -11.86 -19.06
N THR A 63 -9.10 -10.59 -18.69
CA THR A 63 -7.83 -9.86 -18.54
C THR A 63 -7.21 -10.07 -17.16
N VAL A 64 -8.03 -10.08 -16.09
CA VAL A 64 -7.55 -10.14 -14.71
C VAL A 64 -7.65 -11.56 -14.16
N ARG A 65 -6.51 -12.20 -13.89
CA ARG A 65 -6.44 -13.54 -13.31
C ARG A 65 -6.11 -13.49 -11.82
N LEU A 66 -7.06 -13.91 -10.99
CA LEU A 66 -6.85 -14.07 -9.55
C LEU A 66 -6.28 -15.46 -9.22
N GLN A 67 -5.73 -15.64 -8.02
CA GLN A 67 -5.14 -16.90 -7.57
C GLN A 67 -4.07 -17.46 -8.54
N ALA A 68 -3.42 -16.57 -9.28
CA ALA A 68 -2.45 -16.89 -10.32
C ALA A 68 -1.07 -16.34 -9.95
N PRO A 69 -0.40 -16.89 -8.93
CA PRO A 69 0.93 -16.41 -8.52
C PRO A 69 1.95 -16.66 -9.64
N VAL A 70 2.67 -15.61 -10.03
CA VAL A 70 3.82 -15.73 -10.93
C VAL A 70 4.98 -16.37 -10.17
N ARG A 71 5.57 -17.43 -10.76
CA ARG A 71 6.71 -18.14 -10.20
C ARG A 71 8.00 -17.84 -10.93
N GLN A 72 7.93 -17.72 -12.26
CA GLN A 72 9.10 -17.56 -13.11
C GLN A 72 8.84 -16.58 -14.25
N ILE A 73 9.89 -15.88 -14.65
CA ILE A 73 9.90 -14.99 -15.82
C ILE A 73 11.16 -15.30 -16.63
N PHE A 74 10.95 -15.76 -17.86
CA PHE A 74 12.01 -16.01 -18.83
C PHE A 74 12.01 -14.89 -19.87
N GLN A 75 13.17 -14.34 -20.18
CA GLN A 75 13.37 -13.39 -21.26
C GLN A 75 14.06 -14.10 -22.43
N ASN A 76 13.54 -13.88 -23.63
CA ASN A 76 14.13 -14.35 -24.89
C ASN A 76 14.05 -13.24 -25.94
N ASP A 77 14.49 -13.53 -27.16
CA ASP A 77 14.49 -12.57 -28.27
C ASP A 77 13.07 -12.08 -28.63
N ASP A 78 12.04 -12.90 -28.37
CA ASP A 78 10.63 -12.61 -28.64
C ASP A 78 9.91 -11.88 -27.48
N GLY A 79 10.63 -11.55 -26.39
CA GLY A 79 10.11 -10.86 -25.22
C GLY A 79 10.20 -11.68 -23.94
N TYR A 80 9.07 -11.92 -23.29
CA TYR A 80 9.00 -12.56 -21.97
C TYR A 80 7.96 -13.68 -21.94
N LEU A 81 8.35 -14.82 -21.38
CA LEU A 81 7.46 -15.90 -20.97
C LEU A 81 7.27 -15.83 -19.46
N VAL A 82 6.04 -15.52 -19.03
CA VAL A 82 5.64 -15.50 -17.62
C VAL A 82 4.97 -16.82 -17.27
N VAL A 83 5.45 -17.46 -16.21
CA VAL A 83 4.97 -18.78 -15.78
C VAL A 83 4.48 -18.72 -14.34
N GLY A 84 3.28 -19.22 -14.11
CA GLY A 84 2.73 -19.50 -12.79
C GLY A 84 2.30 -20.96 -12.66
N ASP A 85 1.62 -21.29 -11.56
CA ASP A 85 1.29 -22.67 -11.21
C ASP A 85 0.38 -23.36 -12.26
N SER A 86 -0.56 -22.60 -12.84
CA SER A 86 -1.57 -23.10 -13.79
C SER A 86 -1.61 -22.34 -15.11
N PHE A 87 -0.63 -21.47 -15.38
CA PHE A 87 -0.64 -20.64 -16.59
C PHE A 87 0.75 -20.32 -17.13
N ARG A 88 0.78 -20.03 -18.44
CA ARG A 88 1.91 -19.46 -19.16
C ARG A 88 1.40 -18.35 -20.06
N VAL A 89 2.10 -17.21 -20.10
CA VAL A 89 1.74 -16.06 -20.94
C VAL A 89 2.99 -15.52 -21.61
N GLN A 90 2.95 -15.39 -22.94
CA GLN A 90 3.96 -14.66 -23.71
C GLN A 90 3.57 -13.17 -23.75
N ALA A 91 4.53 -12.29 -23.50
CA ALA A 91 4.33 -10.84 -23.54
C ALA A 91 5.59 -10.12 -24.01
N HIS A 92 5.43 -9.00 -24.72
CA HIS A 92 6.58 -8.16 -25.11
C HIS A 92 7.14 -7.34 -23.95
N LYS A 93 6.32 -7.08 -22.92
CA LYS A 93 6.70 -6.31 -21.72
C LYS A 93 6.02 -6.91 -20.49
N VAL A 94 6.71 -6.85 -19.36
CA VAL A 94 6.20 -7.28 -18.06
C VAL A 94 6.39 -6.15 -17.06
N ILE A 95 5.34 -5.83 -16.30
CA ILE A 95 5.39 -4.84 -15.22
C ILE A 95 5.20 -5.58 -13.90
N ILE A 96 6.18 -5.46 -13.00
CA ILE A 96 6.13 -6.05 -11.67
C ILE A 96 5.64 -4.98 -10.68
N ALA A 97 4.36 -5.02 -10.37
CA ALA A 97 3.66 -4.06 -9.52
C ALA A 97 3.45 -4.58 -8.07
N ILE A 98 4.44 -5.30 -7.53
CA ILE A 98 4.44 -5.82 -6.15
C ILE A 98 5.67 -5.29 -5.39
N PRO A 99 5.67 -5.30 -4.03
CA PRO A 99 6.83 -4.93 -3.24
C PRO A 99 8.12 -5.65 -3.67
N SER A 100 9.27 -4.98 -3.60
CA SER A 100 10.56 -5.51 -4.05
C SER A 100 10.95 -6.82 -3.35
N THR A 101 10.60 -6.96 -2.07
CA THR A 101 10.82 -8.19 -1.29
C THR A 101 10.02 -9.38 -1.81
N LEU A 102 8.83 -9.15 -2.36
CA LEU A 102 8.03 -10.19 -3.01
C LEU A 102 8.49 -10.44 -4.45
N ALA A 103 8.90 -9.38 -5.17
CA ALA A 103 9.48 -9.50 -6.50
C ALA A 103 10.75 -10.39 -6.50
N GLY A 104 11.59 -10.26 -5.47
CA GLY A 104 12.78 -11.10 -5.31
C GLY A 104 12.51 -12.60 -5.12
N ARG A 105 11.25 -13.02 -4.89
CA ARG A 105 10.86 -14.43 -4.78
C ARG A 105 10.52 -15.08 -6.12
N ILE A 106 10.42 -14.29 -7.20
CA ILE A 106 10.21 -14.79 -8.56
C ILE A 106 11.56 -15.26 -9.12
N VAL A 107 11.57 -16.39 -9.82
CA VAL A 107 12.77 -16.85 -10.53
C VAL A 107 12.88 -16.11 -11.86
N TYR A 108 14.02 -15.46 -12.10
CA TYR A 108 14.29 -14.73 -13.34
C TYR A 108 15.34 -15.46 -14.17
N GLN A 109 15.10 -15.54 -15.47
CA GLN A 109 16.08 -16.02 -16.44
C GLN A 109 16.12 -15.07 -17.65
N PRO A 110 17.23 -14.36 -17.91
CA PRO A 110 18.45 -14.34 -17.11
C PRO A 110 18.21 -13.77 -15.69
N PRO A 111 19.11 -14.05 -14.73
CA PRO A 111 19.02 -13.48 -13.39
C PRO A 111 18.91 -11.94 -13.43
N LEU A 112 18.26 -11.36 -12.43
CA LEU A 112 18.20 -9.91 -12.31
C LEU A 112 19.61 -9.32 -12.20
N PRO A 113 19.84 -8.08 -12.67
CA PRO A 113 21.08 -7.38 -12.42
C PRO A 113 21.39 -7.32 -10.92
N ALA A 114 22.66 -7.46 -10.55
CA ALA A 114 23.10 -7.59 -9.16
C ALA A 114 22.55 -6.49 -8.22
N ALA A 115 22.53 -5.23 -8.69
CA ALA A 115 21.97 -4.12 -7.93
C ALA A 115 20.47 -4.29 -7.60
N ARG A 116 19.71 -4.90 -8.51
CA ARG A 116 18.29 -5.17 -8.30
C ARG A 116 18.07 -6.35 -7.36
N ASP A 117 18.87 -7.40 -7.49
CA ASP A 117 18.83 -8.56 -6.58
C ASP A 117 19.15 -8.13 -5.14
N GLN A 118 20.20 -7.32 -4.94
CA GLN A 118 20.54 -6.76 -3.64
C GLN A 118 19.41 -5.89 -3.06
N LEU A 119 18.78 -5.04 -3.88
CA LEU A 119 17.66 -4.21 -3.44
C LEU A 119 16.48 -5.04 -2.96
N CYS A 120 16.17 -6.15 -3.62
CA CYS A 120 15.08 -7.04 -3.23
C CYS A 120 15.27 -7.66 -1.84
N GLN A 121 16.51 -7.75 -1.35
CA GLN A 121 16.86 -8.33 -0.06
C GLN A 121 17.00 -7.29 1.07
N SER A 122 17.14 -6.00 0.73
CA SER A 122 17.52 -4.94 1.68
C SER A 122 16.42 -3.91 1.98
N VAL A 123 15.16 -4.18 1.60
CA VAL A 123 14.02 -3.26 1.82
C VAL A 123 12.93 -3.97 2.63
N PRO A 124 13.12 -4.18 3.94
CA PRO A 124 12.12 -4.84 4.76
C PRO A 124 10.83 -4.01 4.83
N MET A 125 9.70 -4.70 4.96
CA MET A 125 8.41 -4.05 5.21
C MET A 125 8.26 -3.79 6.70
N GLY A 126 7.74 -2.62 7.06
CA GLY A 126 7.36 -2.32 8.44
C GLY A 126 6.21 -3.22 8.92
N SER A 127 6.07 -3.32 10.24
CA SER A 127 4.99 -4.05 10.91
C SER A 127 3.91 -3.08 11.39
N ILE A 128 2.64 -3.38 11.11
CA ILE A 128 1.51 -2.54 11.53
C ILE A 128 0.31 -3.39 11.94
N GLY A 129 -0.22 -3.12 13.13
CA GLY A 129 -1.53 -3.58 13.56
C GLY A 129 -2.60 -2.55 13.20
N LYS A 130 -3.69 -2.99 12.57
CA LYS A 130 -4.85 -2.13 12.29
C LYS A 130 -6.06 -2.66 13.03
N VAL A 131 -6.61 -1.85 13.93
CA VAL A 131 -7.80 -2.18 14.72
C VAL A 131 -8.91 -1.20 14.38
N ILE A 132 -10.13 -1.71 14.23
CA ILE A 132 -11.33 -0.90 14.01
C ILE A 132 -12.31 -1.21 15.15
N ALA A 133 -12.48 -0.26 16.07
CA ALA A 133 -13.47 -0.35 17.14
C ALA A 133 -14.74 0.37 16.69
N ILE A 134 -15.87 -0.36 16.68
CA ILE A 134 -17.16 0.16 16.24
C ILE A 134 -18.04 0.38 17.48
N TYR A 135 -18.56 1.60 17.62
CA TYR A 135 -19.45 1.98 18.71
C TYR A 135 -20.80 2.42 18.16
N LYS A 136 -21.86 2.28 18.97
CA LYS A 136 -23.21 2.73 18.61
C LYS A 136 -23.29 4.24 18.39
N THR A 137 -22.52 5.01 19.16
CA THR A 137 -22.46 6.47 19.07
C THR A 137 -21.01 6.94 19.10
N SER A 138 -20.76 8.08 18.48
CA SER A 138 -19.46 8.77 18.55
C SER A 138 -19.34 9.55 19.87
N PHE A 139 -19.37 8.85 21.01
CA PHE A 139 -19.49 9.45 22.35
C PHE A 139 -18.40 10.48 22.68
N TRP A 140 -17.20 10.34 22.10
CA TRP A 140 -16.10 11.30 22.24
C TRP A 140 -16.47 12.70 21.72
N ARG A 141 -17.36 12.79 20.71
CA ARG A 141 -17.84 14.08 20.20
C ARG A 141 -18.68 14.85 21.22
N ASN A 142 -19.40 14.14 22.09
CA ASN A 142 -20.16 14.79 23.18
C ASN A 142 -19.25 15.46 24.21
N GLN A 143 -17.96 15.08 24.23
CA GLN A 143 -16.94 15.68 25.07
C GLN A 143 -16.07 16.70 24.31
N GLY A 144 -16.46 17.08 23.08
CA GLY A 144 -15.70 18.01 22.25
C GLY A 144 -14.43 17.42 21.62
N LEU A 145 -14.25 16.09 21.64
CA LEU A 145 -13.08 15.41 21.09
C LEU A 145 -13.31 14.98 19.63
N SER A 146 -12.27 15.05 18.80
CA SER A 146 -12.32 14.63 17.38
C SER A 146 -12.31 13.11 17.19
N GLY A 147 -11.76 12.37 18.16
CA GLY A 147 -11.44 10.94 18.04
C GLY A 147 -10.05 10.68 17.44
N GLU A 148 -9.25 11.72 17.21
CA GLU A 148 -7.84 11.61 16.87
C GLU A 148 -7.00 11.50 18.15
N VAL A 149 -6.05 10.56 18.16
CA VAL A 149 -5.10 10.38 19.27
C VAL A 149 -3.73 10.11 18.67
N ALA A 150 -2.71 10.78 19.20
CA ALA A 150 -1.31 10.44 19.01
C ALA A 150 -0.71 10.14 20.39
N SER A 151 -0.14 8.94 20.55
CA SER A 151 0.49 8.50 21.80
C SER A 151 1.89 7.94 21.52
N LEU A 152 2.83 8.26 22.40
CA LEU A 152 4.17 7.67 22.41
C LEU A 152 4.25 6.43 23.29
N GLU A 153 3.22 6.18 24.09
CA GLU A 153 3.16 5.08 25.06
C GLU A 153 1.87 4.26 24.89
N GLY A 154 1.88 3.01 25.35
CA GLY A 154 0.72 2.12 25.31
C GLY A 154 0.54 1.37 23.99
N VAL A 155 -0.58 0.66 23.85
CA VAL A 155 -0.83 -0.31 22.77
C VAL A 155 -1.27 0.30 21.43
N SER A 156 -1.69 1.57 21.43
CA SER A 156 -2.10 2.29 20.22
C SER A 156 -1.33 3.60 20.12
N GLN A 157 -0.49 3.71 19.11
CA GLN A 157 0.28 4.93 18.85
C GLN A 157 -0.53 6.00 18.13
N SER A 158 -1.54 5.60 17.35
CA SER A 158 -2.37 6.54 16.58
C SER A 158 -3.79 6.03 16.39
N THR A 159 -4.78 6.89 16.60
CA THR A 159 -6.20 6.61 16.32
C THR A 159 -6.77 7.71 15.45
N PHE A 160 -7.62 7.32 14.49
CA PHE A 160 -8.33 8.24 13.62
C PHE A 160 -9.81 7.89 13.60
N TYR A 161 -10.66 8.91 13.56
CA TYR A 161 -12.09 8.73 13.40
C TYR A 161 -12.44 8.41 11.94
N GLY A 162 -13.16 7.32 11.71
CA GLY A 162 -13.84 7.04 10.44
C GLY A 162 -15.35 7.19 10.63
N PRO A 163 -16.03 8.13 9.95
CA PRO A 163 -17.49 8.12 9.94
C PRO A 163 -17.96 6.83 9.26
N HIS A 164 -18.66 5.98 10.00
CA HIS A 164 -19.31 4.82 9.40
C HIS A 164 -20.63 5.29 8.77
N GLN A 165 -20.70 5.33 7.44
CA GLN A 165 -21.96 5.07 6.75
C GLN A 165 -22.03 3.57 6.52
N MET A 166 -22.51 2.82 7.52
CA MET A 166 -22.96 1.45 7.29
C MET A 166 -24.39 1.56 6.80
N GLN A 167 -24.61 1.61 5.49
CA GLN A 167 -25.92 1.23 4.96
C GLN A 167 -26.05 -0.26 5.23
N ALA A 168 -26.83 -0.61 6.25
CA ALA A 168 -27.30 -1.96 6.45
C ALA A 168 -28.23 -2.30 5.27
N SER A 169 -27.66 -2.84 4.19
CA SER A 169 -28.43 -3.57 3.20
C SER A 169 -28.87 -4.87 3.85
N VAL A 170 -30.01 -4.83 4.56
CA VAL A 170 -30.82 -6.03 4.77
C VAL A 170 -31.44 -6.37 3.43
N GLN A 171 -30.91 -7.39 2.76
CA GLN A 171 -31.67 -8.28 1.88
C GLN A 171 -31.15 -9.70 2.08
#